data_AF-A0A834IA49-F1
#
_entry.id   AF-A0A834IA49-F1
#
_cell.length_a   1.000
_cell.length_b   1.000
_cell.length_c   1.000
_cell.angle_alpha   90.00
_cell.angle_beta   90.00
_cell.angle_gamma   90.00
#
_symmetry.space_group_name_H-M   'P 1'
#
loop_
_entity.id
_entity.type
_entity.pdbx_description
1 polymer ?
#
loop_
_entity_poly.entity_id
_entity_poly.type
_entity_poly.pdbx_seq_one_letter_code
_entity_poly.pdbx_strand_id
1 'polypeptide(L)'
;MLLKLKRNMNNWLVISLLLSIFGFLKELRPSEPFIFEFLIGEWKNLTETQVNQEVYPVGTYSYLAQLIIVFLITDLCRYKPLIILLGITGIVVWAMLLWTNSLLETQILEVFYGTFAACEVAYFTYIYAKVDKEYYQQVTSHTRAAILAGRATSGILAQSLISFKVMNYRELNYITFSAMIAATIWSLFLPPVKKTIYFHKDSSQKSFLEKNKSAYKLMWTHFVKGYSNKYNIKWSVWWALATCGFIQVQVYMQPLWTAIVNDQSQQIYNGAVEAILTVLGFLGALLAGVMKVDWKTRGELALTCCSLLQGFIMLISSQTPYVNTIEPVE
;
A
#
# COMPACT_ATOMS: atom_id res chain seq x y z
N MET A 1 -34.15 9.55 -9.96
CA MET A 1 -33.12 10.62 -10.01
C MET A 1 -31.70 10.06 -10.10
N LEU A 2 -31.31 9.11 -9.25
CA LEU A 2 -30.01 8.38 -9.31
C LEU A 2 -29.76 7.60 -10.62
N LEU A 3 -30.80 7.10 -11.29
CA LEU A 3 -30.68 6.41 -12.59
C LEU A 3 -30.53 7.36 -13.80
N LYS A 4 -30.84 8.66 -13.65
CA LYS A 4 -30.72 9.67 -14.73
C LYS A 4 -29.33 10.32 -14.76
N LEU A 5 -28.58 10.29 -13.66
CA LEU A 5 -27.15 10.66 -13.61
C LEU A 5 -26.24 9.70 -14.39
N LYS A 6 -26.73 8.49 -14.71
CA LYS A 6 -25.97 7.44 -15.41
C LYS A 6 -25.76 7.70 -16.90
N ARG A 7 -26.45 8.67 -17.51
CA ARG A 7 -26.49 8.80 -18.98
C ARG A 7 -25.55 9.86 -19.59
N ASN A 8 -24.99 10.79 -18.79
CA ASN A 8 -24.13 11.88 -19.31
C ASN A 8 -22.81 12.10 -18.54
N MET A 9 -22.44 11.24 -17.58
CA MET A 9 -21.06 11.19 -17.09
C MET A 9 -20.29 10.18 -17.92
N ASN A 10 -19.18 10.60 -18.53
CA ASN A 10 -18.29 9.72 -19.27
C ASN A 10 -17.98 8.47 -18.42
N ASN A 11 -18.20 7.26 -18.95
CA ASN A 11 -18.09 5.99 -18.20
C ASN A 11 -16.77 5.86 -17.39
N TRP A 12 -15.68 6.47 -17.87
CA TRP A 12 -14.39 6.51 -17.18
C TRP A 12 -14.41 7.32 -15.88
N LEU A 13 -15.17 8.41 -15.79
CA LEU A 13 -15.31 9.22 -14.57
C LEU A 13 -15.99 8.43 -13.46
N VAL A 14 -17.01 7.64 -13.81
CA VAL A 14 -17.70 6.76 -12.85
C VAL A 14 -16.72 5.71 -12.32
N ILE A 15 -15.93 5.08 -13.19
CA ILE A 15 -14.89 4.12 -12.78
C ILE A 15 -13.85 4.81 -11.89
N SER A 16 -13.40 6.01 -12.27
CA SER A 16 -12.46 6.81 -11.50
C SER A 16 -12.97 7.12 -10.09
N LEU A 17 -14.24 7.54 -9.96
CA LEU A 17 -14.87 7.81 -8.67
C LEU A 17 -14.98 6.56 -7.81
N LEU A 18 -15.43 5.44 -8.38
CA LEU A 18 -15.52 4.18 -7.66
C LEU A 18 -14.17 3.72 -7.11
N LEU A 19 -13.11 3.81 -7.94
CA LEU A 19 -11.75 3.47 -7.53
C LEU A 19 -11.19 4.44 -6.51
N SER A 20 -11.48 5.74 -6.64
CA SER A 20 -11.02 6.76 -5.70
C SER A 20 -11.65 6.57 -4.32
N ILE A 21 -12.96 6.30 -4.25
CA ILE A 21 -13.65 6.03 -2.98
C ILE A 21 -13.11 4.74 -2.35
N PHE A 22 -12.91 3.67 -3.14
CA PHE A 22 -12.27 2.45 -2.63
C PHE A 22 -10.89 2.74 -2.04
N GLY A 23 -10.03 3.46 -2.79
CA GLY A 23 -8.68 3.80 -2.37
C GLY A 23 -8.65 4.64 -1.11
N PHE A 24 -9.54 5.63 -1.01
CA PHE A 24 -9.68 6.43 0.20
C PHE A 24 -10.07 5.58 1.42
N LEU A 25 -11.13 4.76 1.30
CA LEU A 25 -11.61 3.91 2.40
C LEU A 25 -10.56 2.87 2.83
N LYS A 26 -9.88 2.26 1.86
CA LYS A 26 -8.82 1.27 2.08
C LYS A 26 -7.56 1.88 2.72
N GLU A 27 -7.37 3.18 2.61
CA GLU A 27 -6.22 3.90 3.19
C GLU A 27 -6.58 4.67 4.46
N LEU A 28 -7.86 4.75 4.82
CA LEU A 28 -8.33 5.32 6.08
C LEU A 28 -8.05 4.35 7.24
N ARG A 29 -6.79 4.29 7.66
CA ARG A 29 -6.27 3.31 8.62
C ARG A 29 -5.63 3.98 9.84
N PRO A 30 -6.39 4.70 10.69
CA PRO A 30 -5.84 5.52 11.78
C PRO A 30 -5.06 4.72 12.83
N SER A 31 -5.17 3.40 12.85
CA SER A 31 -4.32 2.54 13.68
C SER A 31 -2.86 2.44 13.21
N GLU A 32 -2.58 2.61 11.92
CA GLU A 32 -1.25 2.33 11.35
C GLU A 32 -0.11 3.18 11.89
N PRO A 33 -0.28 4.49 12.14
CA PRO A 33 0.80 5.28 12.73
C PRO A 33 1.22 4.78 14.12
N PHE A 34 0.39 4.01 14.81
CA PHE A 34 0.63 3.55 16.18
C PHE A 34 0.66 2.01 16.26
N ILE A 35 0.90 1.32 15.14
CA ILE A 35 0.82 -0.14 15.10
C ILE A 35 1.95 -0.77 15.92
N PHE A 36 3.15 -0.19 15.89
CA PHE A 36 4.26 -0.69 16.69
C PHE A 36 3.96 -0.58 18.18
N GLU A 37 3.52 0.60 18.63
CA GLU A 37 3.12 0.87 20.02
C GLU A 37 1.95 -0.01 20.46
N PHE A 38 1.03 -0.34 19.56
CA PHE A 38 -0.04 -1.29 19.83
C PHE A 38 0.47 -2.73 20.04
N LEU A 39 1.47 -3.17 19.25
CA LEU A 39 2.05 -4.51 19.35
C LEU A 39 2.88 -4.70 20.63
N ILE A 40 3.61 -3.68 21.06
CA ILE A 40 4.40 -3.74 22.31
C ILE A 40 3.61 -3.31 23.56
N GLY A 41 2.44 -2.69 23.36
CA GLY A 41 1.58 -2.20 24.43
C GLY A 41 0.77 -3.30 25.12
N GLU A 42 -0.08 -2.89 26.05
CA GLU A 42 -0.84 -3.78 26.96
C GLU A 42 -1.73 -4.82 26.27
N TRP A 43 -2.12 -4.62 25.01
CA TRP A 43 -3.04 -5.51 24.30
C TRP A 43 -2.37 -6.72 23.66
N LYS A 44 -1.13 -6.57 23.19
CA LYS A 44 -0.37 -7.62 22.50
C LYS A 44 0.83 -8.07 23.31
N ASN A 45 1.40 -7.17 24.12
CA ASN A 45 2.46 -7.43 25.08
C ASN A 45 3.66 -8.19 24.48
N LEU A 46 4.02 -7.85 23.23
CA LEU A 46 5.19 -8.38 22.55
C LEU A 46 6.41 -7.53 22.90
N THR A 47 7.59 -8.14 22.92
CA THR A 47 8.83 -7.36 23.06
C THR A 47 9.19 -6.67 21.74
N GLU A 48 9.95 -5.58 21.80
CA GLU A 48 10.47 -4.92 20.60
C GLU A 48 11.25 -5.87 19.70
N THR A 49 12.03 -6.78 20.31
CA THR A 49 12.79 -7.82 19.61
C THR A 49 11.87 -8.78 18.87
N GLN A 50 10.80 -9.26 19.52
CA GLN A 50 9.81 -10.13 18.87
C GLN A 50 9.16 -9.44 17.68
N VAL A 51 8.75 -8.17 17.82
CA VAL A 51 8.13 -7.44 16.72
C VAL A 51 9.10 -7.26 15.54
N ASN A 52 10.33 -6.82 15.82
CA ASN A 52 11.30 -6.48 14.78
C ASN A 52 11.95 -7.71 14.11
N GLN A 53 12.16 -8.80 14.84
CA GLN A 53 12.90 -9.97 14.37
C GLN A 53 12.02 -11.18 14.05
N GLU A 54 10.83 -11.27 14.64
CA GLU A 54 9.97 -12.45 14.49
C GLU A 54 8.62 -12.15 13.82
N VAL A 55 8.10 -10.93 13.92
CA VAL A 55 6.81 -10.55 13.32
C VAL A 55 7.02 -9.90 11.95
N TYR A 56 7.66 -8.73 11.87
CA TYR A 56 7.83 -8.00 10.61
C TYR A 56 8.54 -8.78 9.48
N PRO A 57 9.53 -9.65 9.77
CA PRO A 57 10.11 -10.48 8.73
C PRO A 57 9.13 -11.48 8.12
N VAL A 58 8.19 -12.03 8.90
CA VAL A 58 7.16 -12.94 8.38
C VAL A 58 6.30 -12.23 7.34
N GLY A 59 5.90 -10.99 7.59
CA GLY A 59 5.12 -10.18 6.65
C GLY A 59 5.90 -9.90 5.36
N THR A 60 7.18 -9.53 5.50
CA THR A 60 8.07 -9.22 4.38
C THR A 60 8.27 -10.44 3.46
N TYR A 61 8.63 -11.59 4.03
CA TYR A 61 8.87 -12.80 3.24
C TYR A 61 7.58 -13.42 2.69
N SER A 62 6.48 -13.34 3.44
CA SER A 62 5.16 -13.76 2.95
C SER A 62 4.71 -12.91 1.78
N TYR A 63 4.86 -11.58 1.87
CA TYR A 63 4.56 -10.66 0.77
C TYR A 63 5.38 -10.99 -0.49
N LEU A 64 6.70 -11.21 -0.33
CA LEU A 64 7.58 -11.59 -1.44
C LEU A 64 7.12 -12.89 -2.13
N ALA A 65 6.84 -13.94 -1.36
CA ALA A 65 6.40 -15.22 -1.90
C ALA A 65 5.03 -15.10 -2.60
N GLN A 66 4.10 -14.37 -1.99
CA GLN A 66 2.75 -14.24 -2.50
C GLN A 66 2.64 -13.28 -3.69
N LEU A 67 3.54 -12.30 -3.84
CA LEU A 67 3.61 -11.44 -5.03
C LEU A 67 3.71 -12.24 -6.32
N ILE A 68 4.53 -13.30 -6.33
CA ILE A 68 4.69 -14.17 -7.51
C ILE A 68 3.36 -14.84 -7.84
N ILE A 69 2.68 -15.38 -6.83
CA ILE A 69 1.40 -16.08 -6.98
C ILE A 69 0.32 -15.10 -7.46
N VAL A 70 0.15 -13.98 -6.78
CA VAL A 70 -0.85 -12.96 -7.08
C VAL A 70 -0.64 -12.40 -8.48
N PHE A 71 0.60 -12.09 -8.86
CA PHE A 71 0.93 -11.62 -10.21
C PHE A 71 0.45 -12.59 -11.29
N LEU A 72 0.69 -13.90 -11.11
CA LEU A 72 0.28 -14.92 -12.09
C LEU A 72 -1.24 -15.05 -12.21
N ILE A 73 -1.97 -14.95 -11.10
CA ILE A 73 -3.43 -15.12 -11.09
C ILE A 73 -4.20 -13.82 -11.37
N THR A 74 -3.56 -12.65 -11.35
CA THR A 74 -4.25 -11.35 -11.49
C THR A 74 -5.03 -11.22 -12.78
N ASP A 75 -4.42 -11.56 -13.92
CA ASP A 75 -5.14 -11.54 -15.20
C ASP A 75 -6.15 -12.69 -15.30
N LEU A 76 -5.83 -13.87 -14.75
CA LEU A 76 -6.74 -15.03 -14.72
C LEU A 76 -8.05 -14.68 -14.00
N CYS A 77 -7.95 -14.05 -12.83
CA CYS A 77 -9.08 -13.67 -11.99
C CYS A 77 -9.76 -12.37 -12.46
N ARG A 78 -9.23 -11.66 -13.46
CA ARG A 78 -9.80 -10.39 -13.96
C ARG A 78 -9.88 -9.28 -12.90
N TYR A 79 -8.83 -9.16 -12.08
CA TYR A 79 -8.59 -8.05 -11.15
C TYR A 79 -9.61 -7.90 -10.00
N LYS A 80 -10.93 -7.76 -10.28
CA LYS A 80 -11.98 -7.52 -9.28
C LYS A 80 -11.98 -8.54 -8.12
N PRO A 81 -11.90 -9.87 -8.35
CA PRO A 81 -11.84 -10.84 -7.26
C PRO A 81 -10.63 -10.64 -6.33
N LEU A 82 -9.49 -10.20 -6.87
CA LEU A 82 -8.33 -9.87 -6.04
C LEU A 82 -8.49 -8.58 -5.27
N ILE A 83 -9.22 -7.59 -5.81
CA ILE A 83 -9.57 -6.37 -5.06
C ILE A 83 -10.54 -6.72 -3.91
N ILE A 84 -11.47 -7.65 -4.12
CA ILE A 84 -12.33 -8.16 -3.05
C ILE A 84 -11.49 -8.94 -2.02
N LEU A 85 -10.57 -9.79 -2.49
CA LEU A 85 -9.66 -10.55 -1.63
C LEU A 85 -8.80 -9.61 -0.78
N LEU A 86 -8.28 -8.51 -1.36
CA LEU A 86 -7.59 -7.44 -0.63
C LEU A 86 -8.45 -6.93 0.54
N GLY A 87 -9.71 -6.58 0.27
CA GLY A 87 -10.61 -6.14 1.34
C GLY A 87 -10.82 -7.20 2.43
N ILE A 88 -11.09 -8.45 2.04
CA ILE A 88 -11.32 -9.57 2.96
C ILE A 88 -10.08 -9.83 3.82
N THR A 89 -8.89 -9.89 3.23
CA THR A 89 -7.65 -10.11 4.00
C THR A 89 -7.35 -8.93 4.91
N GLY A 90 -7.69 -7.70 4.51
CA GLY A 90 -7.69 -6.55 5.42
C GLY A 90 -8.59 -6.79 6.63
N ILE A 91 -9.87 -7.14 6.43
CA ILE A 91 -10.77 -7.47 7.54
C ILE A 91 -10.16 -8.54 8.46
N VAL A 92 -9.57 -9.61 7.90
CA VAL A 92 -8.90 -10.66 8.69
C VAL A 92 -7.72 -10.09 9.49
N VAL A 93 -6.84 -9.29 8.88
CA VAL A 93 -5.69 -8.66 9.57
C VAL A 93 -6.15 -7.83 10.76
N TRP A 94 -7.06 -6.88 10.57
CA TRP A 94 -7.49 -6.01 11.67
C TRP A 94 -8.38 -6.74 12.68
N ALA A 95 -9.09 -7.79 12.28
CA ALA A 95 -9.76 -8.70 13.22
C ALA A 95 -8.74 -9.40 14.13
N MET A 96 -7.69 -9.98 13.55
CA MET A 96 -6.64 -10.62 14.34
C MET A 96 -5.92 -9.61 15.24
N LEU A 97 -5.64 -8.39 14.77
CA LEU A 97 -5.09 -7.33 15.64
C LEU A 97 -5.96 -7.09 16.88
N LEU A 98 -7.29 -7.08 16.75
CA LEU A 98 -8.21 -6.77 17.85
C LEU A 98 -8.48 -7.93 18.83
N TRP A 99 -8.42 -9.17 18.35
CA TRP A 99 -8.98 -10.33 19.07
C TRP A 99 -8.00 -11.48 19.33
N THR A 100 -6.81 -11.48 18.73
CA THR A 100 -5.76 -12.46 19.07
C THR A 100 -4.73 -11.85 20.01
N ASN A 101 -3.94 -12.65 20.71
CA ASN A 101 -2.94 -12.11 21.68
C ASN A 101 -1.59 -12.82 21.62
N SER A 102 -1.48 -13.98 20.96
CA SER A 102 -0.22 -14.72 20.92
C SER A 102 0.72 -14.22 19.82
N LEU A 103 2.02 -14.46 20.02
CA LEU A 103 3.06 -14.22 19.02
C LEU A 103 2.78 -14.99 17.73
N LEU A 104 2.44 -16.27 17.83
CA LEU A 104 2.15 -17.12 16.66
C LEU A 104 0.96 -16.58 15.85
N GLU A 105 -0.12 -16.16 16.51
CA GLU A 105 -1.26 -15.54 15.83
C GLU A 105 -0.86 -14.23 15.14
N THR A 106 0.04 -13.45 15.74
CA THR A 106 0.57 -12.21 15.15
C THR A 106 1.47 -12.50 13.94
N GLN A 107 2.24 -13.59 13.97
CA GLN A 107 2.99 -14.07 12.79
C GLN A 107 2.05 -14.56 11.67
N ILE A 108 0.98 -15.30 12.01
CA ILE A 108 -0.02 -15.73 11.04
C ILE A 108 -0.74 -14.52 10.42
N LEU A 109 -1.04 -13.51 11.22
CA LEU A 109 -1.61 -12.23 10.77
C LEU A 109 -0.74 -11.57 9.70
N GLU A 110 0.58 -11.56 9.89
CA GLU A 110 1.53 -11.03 8.91
C GLU A 110 1.50 -11.77 7.56
N VAL A 111 1.15 -13.06 7.55
CA VAL A 111 0.92 -13.81 6.29
C VAL A 111 -0.29 -13.25 5.54
N PHE A 112 -1.37 -12.93 6.25
CA PHE A 112 -2.56 -12.28 5.66
C PHE A 112 -2.28 -10.84 5.25
N TYR A 113 -1.46 -10.12 6.01
CA TYR A 113 -0.98 -8.78 5.62
C TYR A 113 -0.15 -8.84 4.34
N GLY A 114 0.69 -9.87 4.19
CA GLY A 114 1.37 -10.16 2.93
C GLY A 114 0.39 -10.36 1.75
N THR A 115 -0.76 -11.00 1.98
CA THR A 115 -1.78 -11.20 0.94
C THR A 115 -2.49 -9.90 0.60
N PHE A 116 -2.80 -9.11 1.63
CA PHE A 116 -3.35 -7.77 1.49
C PHE A 116 -2.44 -6.87 0.63
N ALA A 117 -1.14 -6.84 0.94
CA ALA A 117 -0.15 -6.07 0.18
C ALA A 117 0.01 -6.60 -1.25
N ALA A 118 0.08 -7.93 -1.45
CA ALA A 118 0.20 -8.54 -2.79
C ALA A 118 -0.99 -8.23 -3.69
N CYS A 119 -2.22 -8.25 -3.14
CA CYS A 119 -3.43 -7.97 -3.90
C CYS A 119 -3.56 -6.48 -4.29
N GLU A 120 -2.82 -5.58 -3.66
CA GLU A 120 -2.83 -4.16 -4.01
C GLU A 120 -2.37 -3.89 -5.46
N VAL A 121 -1.49 -4.75 -5.98
CA VAL A 121 -1.09 -4.69 -7.39
C VAL A 121 -2.30 -4.81 -8.33
N ALA A 122 -3.28 -5.65 -7.98
CA ALA A 122 -4.50 -5.82 -8.76
C ALA A 122 -5.35 -4.55 -8.77
N TYR A 123 -5.36 -3.78 -7.68
CA TYR A 123 -6.07 -2.51 -7.60
C TYR A 123 -5.47 -1.45 -8.54
N PHE A 124 -4.15 -1.26 -8.52
CA PHE A 124 -3.51 -0.30 -9.42
C PHE A 124 -3.60 -0.71 -10.89
N THR A 125 -3.45 -2.01 -11.17
CA THR A 125 -3.50 -2.53 -12.55
C THR A 125 -4.91 -2.59 -13.13
N TYR A 126 -5.93 -2.66 -12.28
CA TYR A 126 -7.34 -2.59 -12.70
C TYR A 126 -7.65 -1.33 -13.52
N ILE A 127 -7.03 -0.19 -13.20
CA ILE A 127 -7.18 1.06 -13.96
C ILE A 127 -6.88 0.80 -15.45
N TYR A 128 -5.71 0.23 -15.72
CA TYR A 128 -5.23 -0.03 -17.08
C TYR A 128 -5.94 -1.18 -17.79
N ALA A 129 -6.67 -2.02 -17.04
CA ALA A 129 -7.48 -3.09 -17.60
C ALA A 129 -8.91 -2.62 -17.94
N LYS A 130 -9.42 -1.57 -17.28
CA LYS A 130 -10.82 -1.17 -17.34
C LYS A 130 -11.08 0.15 -18.07
N VAL A 131 -10.14 1.08 -17.99
CA VAL A 131 -10.26 2.43 -18.54
C VAL A 131 -9.63 2.49 -19.93
N ASP A 132 -10.04 3.44 -20.77
CA ASP A 132 -9.40 3.67 -22.06
C ASP A 132 -8.09 4.43 -21.90
N LYS A 133 -7.11 4.16 -22.79
CA LYS A 133 -5.74 4.70 -22.70
C LYS A 133 -5.67 6.22 -22.59
N GLU A 134 -6.59 6.93 -23.24
CA GLU A 134 -6.67 8.39 -23.23
C GLU A 134 -6.95 8.98 -21.84
N TYR A 135 -7.49 8.17 -20.91
CA TYR A 135 -7.81 8.59 -19.55
C TYR A 135 -6.88 8.01 -18.47
N TYR A 136 -5.85 7.25 -18.84
CA TYR A 136 -4.95 6.60 -17.87
C TYR A 136 -4.32 7.61 -16.91
N GLN A 137 -3.86 8.74 -17.43
CA GLN A 137 -3.23 9.76 -16.61
C GLN A 137 -4.22 10.37 -15.60
N GLN A 138 -5.42 10.77 -16.05
CA GLN A 138 -6.42 11.37 -15.14
C GLN A 138 -6.86 10.36 -14.07
N VAL A 139 -7.22 9.14 -14.45
CA VAL A 139 -7.74 8.15 -13.49
C VAL A 139 -6.67 7.72 -12.50
N THR A 140 -5.42 7.52 -12.95
CA THR A 140 -4.30 7.25 -12.04
C THR A 140 -4.05 8.41 -11.09
N SER A 141 -4.13 9.66 -11.56
CA SER A 141 -3.98 10.85 -10.71
C SER A 141 -5.08 10.95 -9.66
N HIS A 142 -6.36 10.84 -10.04
CA HIS A 142 -7.48 10.86 -9.09
C HIS A 142 -7.36 9.76 -8.03
N THR A 143 -7.03 8.54 -8.48
CA THR A 143 -6.88 7.38 -7.60
C THR A 143 -5.74 7.59 -6.60
N ARG A 144 -4.59 8.10 -7.05
CA ARG A 144 -3.45 8.42 -6.17
C ARG A 144 -3.77 9.55 -5.20
N ALA A 145 -4.46 10.60 -5.65
CA ALA A 145 -4.92 11.68 -4.79
C ALA A 145 -5.85 11.16 -3.68
N ALA A 146 -6.77 10.25 -4.01
CA ALA A 146 -7.70 9.68 -3.03
C ALA A 146 -7.00 8.78 -2.00
N ILE A 147 -6.00 7.99 -2.41
CA ILE A 147 -5.14 7.21 -1.50
C ILE A 147 -4.41 8.13 -0.52
N LEU A 148 -3.77 9.20 -1.03
CA LEU A 148 -3.06 10.17 -0.19
C LEU A 148 -4.03 10.91 0.73
N ALA A 149 -5.21 11.27 0.25
CA ALA A 149 -6.23 11.88 1.11
C ALA A 149 -6.68 10.91 2.23
N GLY A 150 -6.82 9.62 1.94
CA GLY A 150 -7.12 8.59 2.94
C GLY A 150 -6.03 8.49 4.01
N ARG A 151 -4.76 8.40 3.61
CA ARG A 151 -3.60 8.36 4.53
C ARG A 151 -3.44 9.65 5.35
N ALA A 152 -3.64 10.81 4.74
CA ALA A 152 -3.58 12.08 5.46
C ALA A 152 -4.73 12.20 6.48
N THR A 153 -5.95 11.82 6.08
CA THR A 153 -7.12 11.79 6.99
C THR A 153 -6.87 10.81 8.13
N SER A 154 -6.29 9.65 7.82
CA SER A 154 -5.89 8.64 8.81
C SER A 154 -4.93 9.21 9.86
N GLY A 155 -3.82 9.83 9.43
CA GLY A 155 -2.84 10.41 10.35
C GLY A 155 -3.39 11.56 11.20
N ILE A 156 -4.17 12.47 10.59
CA ILE A 156 -4.82 13.59 11.31
C ILE A 156 -5.82 13.07 12.34
N LEU A 157 -6.67 12.12 11.93
CA LEU A 157 -7.68 11.52 12.80
C LEU A 157 -7.02 10.78 13.97
N ALA A 158 -6.04 9.93 13.67
CA ALA A 158 -5.28 9.17 14.66
C ALA A 158 -4.63 10.10 15.69
N GLN A 159 -3.85 11.09 15.23
CA GLN A 159 -3.15 12.00 16.12
C GLN A 159 -4.13 12.81 16.98
N SER A 160 -5.22 13.32 16.39
CA SER A 160 -6.20 14.10 17.13
C SER A 160 -6.84 13.26 18.25
N LEU A 161 -7.27 12.04 17.93
CA LEU A 161 -7.94 11.15 18.90
C LEU A 161 -7.01 10.77 20.06
N ILE A 162 -5.74 10.49 19.80
CA ILE A 162 -4.75 10.15 20.84
C ILE A 162 -4.35 11.38 21.65
N SER A 163 -4.02 12.51 20.99
CA SER A 163 -3.55 13.71 21.70
C SER A 163 -4.63 14.32 22.60
N PHE A 164 -5.90 14.28 22.20
CA PHE A 164 -7.04 14.69 23.03
C PHE A 164 -7.51 13.62 24.02
N LYS A 165 -6.85 12.46 24.07
CA LYS A 165 -7.21 11.32 24.94
C LYS A 165 -8.67 10.87 24.75
N VAL A 166 -9.20 11.02 23.54
CA VAL A 166 -10.57 10.61 23.20
C VAL A 166 -10.63 9.09 22.99
N MET A 167 -9.57 8.50 22.43
CA MET A 167 -9.45 7.07 22.18
C MET A 167 -8.04 6.56 22.49
N ASN A 168 -7.90 5.24 22.66
CA ASN A 168 -6.62 4.52 22.78
C ASN A 168 -6.25 3.76 21.48
N TYR A 169 -5.08 3.11 21.44
CA TYR A 169 -4.60 2.42 20.23
C TYR A 169 -5.49 1.25 19.79
N ARG A 170 -6.13 0.53 20.73
CA ARG A 170 -7.09 -0.52 20.38
C ARG A 170 -8.36 0.05 19.75
N GLU A 171 -8.83 1.18 20.25
CA GLU A 171 -9.99 1.89 19.70
C GLU A 171 -9.73 2.43 18.30
N LEU A 172 -8.51 2.89 17.99
CA LEU A 172 -8.12 3.21 16.61
C LEU A 172 -8.19 2.01 15.67
N ASN A 173 -7.83 0.82 16.16
CA ASN A 173 -7.95 -0.42 15.37
C ASN A 173 -9.41 -0.75 15.02
N TYR A 174 -10.38 -0.43 15.89
CA TYR A 174 -11.80 -0.56 15.54
C TYR A 174 -12.25 0.38 14.42
N ILE A 175 -11.70 1.61 14.36
CA ILE A 175 -11.98 2.53 13.24
C ILE A 175 -11.40 1.96 11.95
N THR A 176 -10.15 1.52 11.95
CA THR A 176 -9.52 0.91 10.77
C THR A 176 -10.26 -0.35 10.31
N PHE A 177 -10.65 -1.21 11.26
CA PHE A 177 -11.43 -2.41 10.98
C PHE A 177 -12.76 -2.07 10.27
N SER A 178 -13.46 -1.04 10.77
CA SER A 178 -14.70 -0.54 10.17
C SER A 178 -14.47 0.02 8.76
N ALA A 179 -13.36 0.74 8.55
CA ALA A 179 -12.97 1.25 7.24
C ALA A 179 -12.67 0.12 6.25
N MET A 180 -12.02 -0.98 6.69
CA MET A 180 -11.78 -2.15 5.84
C MET A 180 -13.07 -2.88 5.46
N ILE A 181 -14.04 -3.00 6.38
CA ILE A 181 -15.37 -3.53 6.05
C ILE A 181 -16.03 -2.65 4.99
N ALA A 182 -16.03 -1.33 5.19
CA ALA A 182 -16.60 -0.38 4.24
C ALA A 182 -15.91 -0.47 2.86
N ALA A 183 -14.58 -0.53 2.81
CA ALA A 183 -13.81 -0.70 1.58
C ALA A 183 -14.14 -2.03 0.87
N THR A 184 -14.26 -3.12 1.63
CA THR A 184 -14.62 -4.44 1.10
C THR A 184 -16.01 -4.45 0.50
N ILE A 185 -17.01 -3.91 1.19
CA ILE A 185 -18.36 -3.74 0.66
C ILE A 185 -18.32 -2.87 -0.59
N TRP A 186 -17.54 -1.78 -0.56
CA TRP A 186 -17.41 -0.86 -1.68
C TRP A 186 -16.81 -1.54 -2.94
N SER A 187 -15.86 -2.46 -2.75
CA SER A 187 -15.24 -3.21 -3.84
C SER A 187 -16.25 -4.04 -4.67
N LEU A 188 -17.38 -4.41 -4.08
CA LEU A 188 -18.45 -5.16 -4.77
C LEU A 188 -19.10 -4.33 -5.88
N PHE A 189 -19.10 -3.00 -5.76
CA PHE A 189 -19.66 -2.09 -6.78
C PHE A 189 -18.71 -1.85 -7.96
N LEU A 190 -17.45 -2.30 -7.88
CA LEU A 190 -16.52 -2.17 -9.00
C LEU A 190 -17.01 -2.99 -10.21
N PRO A 191 -17.01 -2.43 -11.44
CA PRO A 191 -17.46 -3.17 -12.60
C PRO A 191 -16.47 -4.30 -12.95
N PRO A 192 -16.92 -5.48 -13.43
CA PRO A 192 -16.00 -6.53 -13.85
C PRO A 192 -15.22 -6.11 -15.11
N VAL A 193 -13.98 -6.59 -15.21
CA VAL A 193 -13.18 -6.51 -16.44
C VAL A 193 -13.60 -7.63 -17.37
N LYS A 194 -14.02 -7.32 -18.61
CA LYS A 194 -14.65 -8.29 -19.52
C LYS A 194 -13.65 -9.10 -20.36
N LYS A 195 -12.47 -8.53 -20.62
CA LYS A 195 -11.43 -9.11 -21.47
C LYS A 195 -10.17 -9.34 -20.65
N THR A 196 -9.56 -10.49 -20.85
CA THR A 196 -8.28 -10.92 -20.29
C THR A 196 -7.22 -10.81 -21.37
N ILE A 197 -6.02 -10.36 -21.03
CA ILE A 197 -4.94 -10.19 -22.02
C ILE A 197 -4.39 -11.55 -22.44
N TYR A 198 -4.28 -12.49 -21.49
CA TYR A 198 -3.67 -13.79 -21.71
C TYR A 198 -4.68 -14.90 -22.02
N PHE A 199 -5.93 -14.75 -21.54
CA PHE A 199 -6.99 -15.75 -21.74
C PHE A 199 -7.97 -15.30 -22.83
N HIS A 200 -7.79 -15.75 -24.07
CA HIS A 200 -8.66 -15.39 -25.19
C HIS A 200 -9.92 -16.27 -25.23
N LYS A 201 -11.10 -15.66 -25.49
CA LYS A 201 -12.39 -16.38 -25.58
C LYS A 201 -12.58 -17.14 -26.90
N ASP A 202 -11.85 -16.80 -27.97
CA ASP A 202 -12.10 -17.32 -29.32
C ASP A 202 -11.52 -18.71 -29.60
N SER A 203 -11.29 -19.52 -28.57
CA SER A 203 -10.88 -20.93 -28.73
C SER A 203 -11.81 -21.85 -27.95
N SER A 204 -13.03 -21.95 -28.46
CA SER A 204 -14.12 -22.81 -27.96
C SER A 204 -13.79 -24.31 -27.94
N GLN A 205 -12.70 -24.75 -28.58
CA GLN A 205 -12.31 -26.16 -28.67
C GLN A 205 -11.11 -26.60 -27.81
N LYS A 206 -10.42 -25.70 -27.09
CA LYS A 206 -9.24 -26.08 -26.29
C LYS A 206 -9.61 -26.50 -24.86
N SER A 207 -9.00 -27.60 -24.40
CA SER A 207 -9.00 -28.04 -22.99
C SER A 207 -8.49 -26.93 -22.06
N PHE A 208 -8.95 -26.89 -20.81
CA PHE A 208 -8.52 -25.94 -19.79
C PHE A 208 -7.00 -25.92 -19.61
N LEU A 209 -6.34 -27.09 -19.67
CA LEU A 209 -4.90 -27.21 -19.55
C LEU A 209 -4.14 -26.53 -20.71
N GLU A 210 -4.63 -26.69 -21.94
CA GLU A 210 -4.09 -26.07 -23.16
C GLU A 210 -4.26 -24.53 -23.15
N LYS A 211 -5.39 -24.06 -22.60
CA LYS A 211 -5.64 -22.62 -22.39
C LYS A 211 -4.65 -22.03 -21.39
N ASN A 212 -4.41 -22.69 -20.25
CA ASN A 212 -3.43 -22.25 -19.28
C ASN A 212 -2.02 -22.27 -19.87
N LYS A 213 -1.62 -23.36 -20.53
CA LYS A 213 -0.28 -23.48 -21.14
C LYS A 213 0.00 -22.38 -22.18
N SER A 214 -0.98 -22.05 -23.01
CA SER A 214 -0.87 -20.97 -23.99
C SER A 214 -0.84 -19.58 -23.34
N ALA A 215 -1.64 -19.33 -22.30
CA ALA A 215 -1.59 -18.10 -21.51
C ALA A 215 -0.22 -17.93 -20.83
N TYR A 216 0.30 -18.96 -20.16
CA TYR A 216 1.64 -18.94 -19.56
C TYR A 216 2.74 -18.70 -20.59
N LYS A 217 2.67 -19.35 -21.76
CA LYS A 217 3.64 -19.11 -22.85
C LYS A 217 3.61 -17.66 -23.33
N LEU A 218 2.42 -17.08 -23.45
CA LEU A 218 2.25 -15.68 -23.86
C LEU A 218 2.74 -14.70 -22.77
N MET A 219 2.41 -14.96 -21.50
CA MET A 219 2.94 -14.22 -20.34
C MET A 219 4.46 -14.26 -20.32
N TRP A 220 5.06 -15.43 -20.48
CA TRP A 220 6.53 -15.59 -20.52
C TRP A 220 7.14 -14.82 -21.69
N THR A 221 6.52 -14.88 -22.86
CA THR A 221 6.97 -14.12 -24.05
C THR A 221 6.93 -12.61 -23.80
N HIS A 222 5.84 -12.10 -23.22
CA HIS A 222 5.71 -10.68 -22.87
C HIS A 222 6.68 -10.28 -21.76
N PHE A 223 6.92 -11.15 -20.77
CA PHE A 223 7.89 -10.95 -19.71
C PHE A 223 9.31 -10.81 -20.29
N VAL A 224 9.76 -11.78 -21.08
CA VAL A 224 11.09 -11.75 -21.72
C VAL A 224 11.23 -10.53 -22.63
N LYS A 225 10.23 -10.23 -23.47
CA LYS A 225 10.25 -9.05 -24.35
C LYS A 225 10.28 -7.75 -23.55
N GLY A 226 9.52 -7.67 -22.46
CA GLY A 226 9.47 -6.52 -21.56
C GLY A 226 10.83 -6.28 -20.90
N TYR A 227 11.45 -7.31 -20.35
CA TYR A 227 12.74 -7.22 -19.65
C TYR A 227 13.96 -7.32 -20.56
N SER A 228 13.80 -7.56 -21.87
CA SER A 228 14.88 -7.34 -22.86
C SER A 228 15.10 -5.85 -23.15
N ASN A 229 14.13 -4.99 -22.80
CA ASN A 229 14.24 -3.55 -22.99
C ASN A 229 15.05 -2.91 -21.85
N LYS A 230 16.23 -2.34 -22.18
CA LYS A 230 17.10 -1.64 -21.24
C LYS A 230 16.39 -0.53 -20.44
N TYR A 231 15.42 0.15 -21.06
CA TYR A 231 14.62 1.16 -20.37
C TYR A 231 13.81 0.56 -19.22
N ASN A 232 13.17 -0.59 -19.45
CA ASN A 232 12.36 -1.28 -18.43
C ASN A 232 13.25 -1.85 -17.32
N ILE A 233 14.42 -2.41 -17.65
CA ILE A 233 15.39 -2.88 -16.64
C ILE A 233 15.82 -1.70 -15.75
N LYS A 234 16.24 -0.59 -16.36
CA LYS A 234 16.71 0.61 -15.64
C LYS A 234 15.66 1.09 -14.63
N TRP A 235 14.42 1.27 -15.07
CA TRP A 235 13.34 1.73 -14.19
C TRP A 235 12.91 0.69 -13.15
N SER A 236 12.99 -0.61 -13.46
CA SER A 236 12.71 -1.67 -12.49
C SER A 236 13.74 -1.67 -11.37
N VAL A 237 15.03 -1.55 -11.70
CA VAL A 237 16.11 -1.50 -10.70
C VAL A 237 15.97 -0.25 -9.82
N TRP A 238 15.77 0.92 -10.45
CA TRP A 238 15.57 2.16 -9.70
C TRP A 238 14.36 2.08 -8.77
N TRP A 239 13.21 1.60 -9.27
CA TRP A 239 11.99 1.48 -8.48
C TRP A 239 12.15 0.49 -7.33
N ALA A 240 12.82 -0.64 -7.56
CA ALA A 240 13.07 -1.64 -6.52
C ALA A 240 13.94 -1.06 -5.40
N LEU A 241 15.05 -0.38 -5.72
CA LEU A 241 15.94 0.23 -4.73
C LEU A 241 15.26 1.38 -3.97
N ALA A 242 14.58 2.28 -4.69
CA ALA A 242 13.90 3.42 -4.08
C ALA A 242 12.74 2.98 -3.17
N THR A 243 11.93 2.02 -3.63
CA THR A 243 10.80 1.48 -2.86
C THR A 243 11.29 0.69 -1.65
N CYS A 244 12.39 -0.07 -1.78
CA CYS A 244 13.03 -0.74 -0.66
C CYS A 244 13.42 0.25 0.43
N GLY A 245 14.18 1.31 0.08
CA GLY A 245 14.56 2.34 1.04
C GLY A 245 13.38 3.06 1.66
N PHE A 246 12.35 3.38 0.86
CA PHE A 246 11.11 3.99 1.37
C PHE A 246 10.38 3.08 2.36
N ILE A 247 10.16 1.80 2.03
CA ILE A 247 9.48 0.85 2.91
C ILE A 247 10.29 0.61 4.18
N GLN A 248 11.62 0.51 4.08
CA GLN A 248 12.49 0.33 5.24
C GLN A 248 12.37 1.49 6.22
N VAL A 249 12.38 2.74 5.73
CA VAL A 249 12.14 3.90 6.59
C VAL A 249 10.74 3.84 7.18
N GLN A 250 9.71 3.59 6.38
CA GLN A 250 8.31 3.58 6.85
C GLN A 250 8.06 2.53 7.95
N VAL A 251 8.61 1.32 7.81
CA VAL A 251 8.41 0.22 8.78
C VAL A 251 9.17 0.47 10.07
N TYR A 252 10.42 0.92 9.99
CA TYR A 252 11.31 1.02 11.16
C TYR A 252 11.33 2.39 11.84
N MET A 253 10.63 3.40 11.30
CA MET A 253 10.56 4.73 11.93
C MET A 253 9.84 4.69 13.28
N GLN A 254 8.73 3.94 13.41
CA GLN A 254 7.98 3.84 14.67
C GLN A 254 8.79 3.14 15.78
N PRO A 255 9.42 1.97 15.54
CA PRO A 255 10.37 1.39 16.49
C PRO A 255 11.48 2.36 16.90
N LEU A 256 12.07 3.06 15.93
CA LEU A 256 13.15 4.00 16.18
C LEU A 256 12.71 5.16 17.09
N TRP A 257 11.53 5.75 16.85
CA TRP A 257 11.01 6.82 17.69
C TRP A 257 10.68 6.34 19.10
N THR A 258 10.12 5.14 19.23
CA THR A 258 9.86 4.53 20.55
C THR A 258 11.16 4.38 21.34
N ALA A 259 12.22 3.87 20.71
CA ALA A 259 13.53 3.73 21.34
C ALA A 259 14.17 5.08 21.72
N ILE A 260 13.95 6.14 20.94
CA ILE A 260 14.45 7.49 21.23
C ILE A 260 13.71 8.16 22.39
N VAL A 261 12.38 8.06 22.41
CA VAL A 261 11.54 8.72 23.42
C VAL A 261 11.77 8.10 24.80
N ASN A 262 11.92 6.77 24.89
CA ASN A 262 12.25 5.97 26.08
C ASN A 262 11.44 6.31 27.37
N ASP A 263 10.36 7.07 27.24
CA ASP A 263 9.48 7.53 28.31
C ASP A 263 8.03 7.41 27.82
N GLN A 264 7.30 6.47 28.43
CA GLN A 264 5.91 6.19 28.11
C GLN A 264 4.96 7.37 28.42
N SER A 265 5.41 8.37 29.19
CA SER A 265 4.62 9.55 29.51
C SER A 265 4.67 10.64 28.43
N GLN A 266 5.63 10.57 27.51
CA GLN A 266 5.74 11.50 26.39
C GLN A 266 4.82 11.10 25.24
N GLN A 267 4.12 12.08 24.66
CA GLN A 267 3.24 11.83 23.52
C GLN A 267 4.06 11.55 22.25
N ILE A 268 3.75 10.42 21.62
CA ILE A 268 4.28 10.05 20.32
C ILE A 268 3.44 10.71 19.21
N TYR A 269 4.11 11.31 18.22
CA TYR A 269 3.47 12.12 17.17
C TYR A 269 3.42 11.43 15.80
N ASN A 270 3.44 10.09 15.76
CA ASN A 270 3.50 9.32 14.50
C ASN A 270 2.38 9.70 13.52
N GLY A 271 1.16 9.90 14.03
CA GLY A 271 0.02 10.31 13.21
C GLY A 271 0.21 11.67 12.54
N ALA A 272 0.78 12.64 13.28
CA ALA A 272 1.11 13.96 12.71
C ALA A 272 2.20 13.85 11.63
N VAL A 273 3.26 13.07 11.89
CA VAL A 273 4.36 12.91 10.93
C VAL A 273 3.86 12.23 9.65
N GLU A 274 3.07 11.16 9.77
CA GLU A 274 2.46 10.46 8.63
C GLU A 274 1.54 11.41 7.83
N ALA A 275 0.74 12.24 8.51
CA ALA A 275 -0.11 13.23 7.87
C ALA A 275 0.70 14.28 7.10
N ILE A 276 1.73 14.86 7.73
CA ILE A 276 2.61 15.86 7.10
C ILE A 276 3.33 15.25 5.90
N LEU A 277 3.91 14.06 6.05
CA LEU A 277 4.57 13.32 4.97
C LEU A 277 3.62 13.12 3.79
N THR A 278 2.39 12.71 4.06
CA THR A 278 1.38 12.44 3.04
C THR A 278 0.93 13.73 2.34
N VAL A 279 0.71 14.81 3.08
CA VAL A 279 0.34 16.12 2.52
C VAL A 279 1.48 16.68 1.66
N LEU A 280 2.73 16.60 2.12
CA LEU A 280 3.90 17.00 1.34
C LEU A 280 4.05 16.15 0.07
N GLY A 281 3.82 14.83 0.17
CA GLY A 281 3.80 13.93 -0.98
C GLY A 281 2.71 14.28 -2.00
N PHE A 282 1.51 14.63 -1.53
CA PHE A 282 0.40 15.10 -2.36
C PHE A 282 0.73 16.42 -3.06
N LEU A 283 1.21 17.42 -2.32
CA LEU A 283 1.60 18.72 -2.88
C LEU A 283 2.77 18.56 -3.87
N GLY A 284 3.75 17.72 -3.56
CA GLY A 284 4.85 17.39 -4.46
C GLY A 284 4.37 16.76 -5.77
N ALA A 285 3.42 15.81 -5.69
CA ALA A 285 2.82 15.20 -6.88
C ALA A 285 2.02 16.22 -7.73
N LEU A 286 1.27 17.12 -7.10
CA LEU A 286 0.56 18.19 -7.80
C LEU A 286 1.52 19.17 -8.47
N LEU A 287 2.55 19.63 -7.74
CA LEU A 287 3.57 20.53 -8.27
C LEU A 287 4.29 19.90 -9.48
N ALA A 288 4.69 18.63 -9.39
CA ALA A 288 5.28 17.90 -10.51
C ALA A 288 4.36 17.83 -11.73
N GLY A 289 3.04 17.73 -11.52
CA GLY A 289 2.05 17.72 -12.59
C GLY A 289 1.81 19.07 -13.28
N VAL A 290 2.01 20.19 -12.57
CA VAL A 290 1.82 21.55 -13.11
C VAL A 290 3.12 22.12 -13.71
N MET A 291 4.27 21.63 -13.25
CA MET A 291 5.57 22.04 -13.79
C MET A 291 5.70 21.67 -15.28
N LYS A 292 5.88 22.68 -16.13
CA LYS A 292 6.20 22.54 -17.57
C LYS A 292 7.66 22.16 -17.76
N VAL A 293 8.07 21.02 -17.21
CA VAL A 293 9.42 20.48 -17.28
C VAL A 293 9.45 19.34 -18.29
N ASP A 294 10.47 19.29 -19.15
CA ASP A 294 10.73 18.11 -19.97
C ASP A 294 11.28 16.99 -19.08
N TRP A 295 10.36 16.21 -18.50
CA TRP A 295 10.67 15.09 -17.62
C TRP A 295 11.50 14.00 -18.30
N LYS A 296 11.55 13.96 -19.64
CA LYS A 296 12.37 13.00 -20.38
C LYS A 296 13.87 13.32 -20.27
N THR A 297 14.23 14.61 -20.26
CA THR A 297 15.64 15.05 -20.17
C THR A 297 16.04 15.42 -18.75
N ARG A 298 15.14 16.02 -17.96
CA ARG A 298 15.43 16.50 -16.61
C ARG A 298 15.00 15.56 -15.48
N GLY A 299 14.22 14.53 -15.77
CA GLY A 299 13.72 13.59 -14.76
C GLY A 299 14.83 12.87 -14.02
N GLU A 300 15.85 12.39 -14.73
CA GLU A 300 16.98 11.66 -14.10
C GLU A 300 17.79 12.56 -13.17
N LEU A 301 18.04 13.81 -13.57
CA LEU A 301 18.72 14.79 -12.73
C LEU A 301 17.90 15.10 -11.48
N ALA A 302 16.59 15.35 -11.64
CA ALA A 302 15.70 15.62 -10.52
C ALA A 302 15.68 14.45 -9.51
N LEU A 303 15.56 13.21 -10.00
CA LEU A 303 15.61 12.01 -9.18
C LEU A 303 16.96 11.88 -8.46
N THR A 304 18.08 12.12 -9.17
CA THR A 304 19.42 12.04 -8.57
C THR A 304 19.58 13.06 -7.45
N CYS A 305 19.21 14.33 -7.68
CA CYS A 305 19.28 15.37 -6.65
C CYS A 305 18.39 15.03 -5.44
N CYS A 306 17.17 14.55 -5.67
CA CYS A 306 16.26 14.17 -4.58
C CYS A 306 16.80 12.99 -3.78
N SER A 307 17.33 11.95 -4.44
CA SER A 307 17.92 10.79 -3.76
C SER A 307 19.17 11.16 -2.97
N LEU A 308 20.04 12.03 -3.50
CA LEU A 308 21.22 12.52 -2.78
C LEU A 308 20.82 13.34 -1.56
N LEU A 309 19.83 14.23 -1.70
CA LEU A 309 19.31 15.01 -0.58
C LEU A 309 18.71 14.11 0.50
N GLN A 310 17.89 13.12 0.11
CA GLN A 310 17.30 12.16 1.05
C GLN A 310 18.40 11.36 1.78
N GLY A 311 19.41 10.87 1.05
CA GLY A 311 20.54 10.15 1.64
C GLY A 311 21.35 11.02 2.62
N PHE A 312 21.60 12.29 2.27
CA PHE A 312 22.29 13.24 3.14
C PHE A 312 21.51 13.53 4.42
N ILE A 313 20.20 13.77 4.31
CA ILE A 313 19.32 13.99 5.48
C ILE A 313 19.32 12.75 6.38
N MET A 314 19.26 11.54 5.81
CA MET A 314 19.33 10.30 6.57
C MET A 314 20.67 10.14 7.30
N LEU A 315 21.80 10.44 6.64
CA LEU A 315 23.13 10.37 7.27
C LEU A 315 23.29 11.37 8.41
N ILE A 316 22.74 12.59 8.28
CA ILE A 316 22.70 13.55 9.40
C ILE A 316 21.83 13.00 10.53
N SER A 317 20.65 12.50 10.20
CA SER A 317 19.69 11.98 11.18
C SER A 317 20.27 10.78 11.95
N SER A 318 21.10 9.95 11.32
CA SER A 318 21.75 8.81 11.97
C SER A 318 22.83 9.21 12.99
N GLN A 319 23.35 10.44 12.96
CA GLN A 319 24.31 10.95 13.95
C GLN A 319 23.63 11.46 15.23
N THR A 320 22.31 11.31 15.34
CA THR A 320 21.54 11.78 16.49
C THR A 320 22.02 11.09 17.78
N PRO A 321 22.38 11.85 18.84
CA PRO A 321 22.98 11.29 20.06
C PRO A 321 22.04 10.37 20.86
N TYR A 322 20.72 10.48 20.62
CA TYR A 322 19.71 9.64 21.24
C TYR A 322 19.76 8.16 20.78
N VAL A 323 20.39 7.86 19.64
CA VAL A 323 20.51 6.47 19.14
C VAL A 323 21.72 5.74 19.72
N ASN A 324 22.80 6.48 20.03
CA ASN A 324 24.07 5.92 20.53
C ASN A 324 24.12 5.75 22.06
N THR A 325 23.06 6.13 22.77
CA THR A 325 22.94 6.03 24.24
C THR A 325 22.06 4.87 24.70
N ILE A 326 21.61 4.02 23.77
CA ILE A 326 20.96 2.74 24.08
C ILE A 326 22.07 1.80 24.60
N GLU A 327 22.37 1.89 25.90
CA GLU A 327 23.20 0.90 26.58
C GLU A 327 22.52 -0.48 26.43
N PRO A 328 23.29 -1.54 26.14
CA PRO A 328 22.73 -2.88 26.16
C PRO A 328 22.22 -3.16 27.57
N VAL A 329 20.92 -3.44 27.69
CA VAL A 329 20.36 -4.00 28.92
C VAL A 329 21.01 -5.38 29.09
N GLU A 330 21.95 -5.49 30.03
CA GLU A 330 22.55 -6.77 30.47
C GLU A 330 21.52 -7.71 31.11
#